data_AF-A0A2V8Q4C5-F1
#
_entry.id   AF-A0A2V8Q4C5-F1
#
_cell.length_a   1.000
_cell.length_b   1.000
_cell.length_c   1.000
_cell.angle_alpha   90.00
_cell.angle_beta   90.00
_cell.angle_gamma   90.00
#
_symmetry.space_group_name_H-M   'P 1'
#
loop_
_entity.id
_entity.type
_entity.pdbx_description
1 polymer ?
#
loop_
_entity_poly.entity_id
_entity_poly.type
_entity_poly.pdbx_seq_one_letter_code
_entity_poly.pdbx_strand_id
1 'polypeptide(L)'
;MFSDQFRRGETDKNKLAGVTGSKIVSTLSDVAWKAFQSVNKRLPEGEAIRPNWAPGPLLKSYERTAPPLGFPRETDSLCPRCVKEVRTAVIDGITSLESLMNEHPGEIKAQIVEENGQVVMRKIRIRHFSSASSRSFLAATSRPPKIRTCTSMELQILSLAAAQC
;
A
#
# COMPACT_ATOMS: atom_id res chain seq x y z
N MET A 1 -8.91 0.23 15.85
CA MET A 1 -10.28 -0.30 15.68
C MET A 1 -10.36 -0.96 14.31
N PHE A 2 -9.98 -2.22 14.22
CA PHE A 2 -10.21 -3.11 13.08
C PHE A 2 -10.66 -4.43 13.71
N SER A 3 -11.74 -4.99 13.19
CA SER A 3 -12.67 -5.87 13.91
C SER A 3 -12.19 -7.32 14.07
N ASP A 4 -11.84 -7.69 15.30
CA ASP A 4 -11.68 -9.07 15.78
C ASP A 4 -13.04 -9.77 16.02
N GLN A 5 -13.91 -9.78 15.01
CA GLN A 5 -15.22 -10.47 15.08
C GLN A 5 -15.31 -11.72 14.19
N PHE A 6 -14.20 -12.18 13.59
CA PHE A 6 -14.22 -13.33 12.67
C PHE A 6 -14.30 -14.71 13.34
N ARG A 7 -14.40 -14.81 14.66
CA ARG A 7 -14.59 -16.10 15.34
C ARG A 7 -15.63 -16.01 16.46
N ARG A 8 -16.89 -15.82 16.07
CA ARG A 8 -18.04 -15.99 16.96
C ARG A 8 -18.96 -17.06 16.40
N GLY A 9 -18.82 -18.29 16.89
CA GLY A 9 -19.65 -19.39 16.43
C GLY A 9 -19.28 -20.78 16.91
N GLU A 10 -18.62 -20.94 18.06
CA GLU A 10 -18.49 -22.27 18.67
C GLU A 10 -19.18 -22.27 20.03
N THR A 11 -20.42 -22.75 20.00
CA THR A 11 -21.26 -22.99 21.17
C THR A 11 -20.56 -23.93 22.14
N ASP A 12 -20.56 -23.54 23.42
CA ASP A 12 -20.19 -24.34 24.58
C ASP A 12 -20.88 -25.72 24.59
N LYS A 13 -20.30 -26.72 23.92
CA LYS A 13 -20.63 -28.13 24.12
C LYS A 13 -19.38 -28.87 24.56
N ASN A 14 -19.35 -29.18 25.85
CA ASN A 14 -18.42 -30.07 26.57
C ASN A 14 -17.01 -29.54 26.87
N LYS A 15 -16.92 -28.57 27.80
CA LYS A 15 -15.65 -28.10 28.39
C LYS A 15 -14.85 -29.14 29.20
N LEU A 16 -15.31 -30.39 29.34
CA LEU A 16 -14.63 -31.42 30.14
C LEU A 16 -14.26 -32.69 29.36
N ALA A 17 -14.60 -32.80 28.07
CA ALA A 17 -14.09 -33.85 27.17
C ALA A 17 -12.98 -33.35 26.20
N GLY A 18 -12.77 -32.02 26.17
CA GLY A 18 -12.05 -31.33 25.10
C GLY A 18 -10.52 -31.25 25.23
N VAL A 19 -9.91 -31.37 26.41
CA VAL A 19 -8.45 -31.16 26.56
C VAL A 19 -7.64 -32.35 26.03
N THR A 20 -8.07 -33.58 26.29
CA THR A 20 -7.39 -34.78 25.76
C THR A 20 -7.70 -34.98 24.28
N GLY A 21 -8.94 -34.73 23.85
CA GLY A 21 -9.34 -34.78 22.44
C GLY A 21 -8.63 -33.72 21.60
N SER A 22 -8.57 -32.47 22.07
CA SER A 22 -7.81 -31.41 21.39
C SER A 22 -6.31 -31.72 21.31
N LYS A 23 -5.71 -32.25 22.39
CA LYS A 23 -4.30 -32.66 22.37
C LYS A 23 -4.03 -33.78 21.37
N ILE A 24 -4.91 -34.77 21.25
CA ILE A 24 -4.78 -35.85 20.27
C ILE A 24 -4.94 -35.31 18.84
N VAL A 25 -5.94 -34.46 18.60
CA VAL A 25 -6.14 -33.85 17.27
C VAL A 25 -4.96 -32.94 16.90
N SER A 26 -4.44 -32.15 17.84
CA SER A 26 -3.29 -31.29 17.58
C SER A 26 -2.02 -32.09 17.30
N THR A 27 -1.74 -33.16 18.07
CA THR A 27 -0.56 -33.99 17.84
C THR A 27 -0.63 -34.74 16.52
N LEU A 28 -1.81 -35.27 16.16
CA LEU A 28 -2.02 -35.90 14.85
C LEU A 28 -1.84 -34.90 13.71
N SER A 29 -2.34 -33.68 13.88
CA SER A 29 -2.17 -32.61 12.88
C SER A 29 -0.71 -32.20 12.71
N ASP A 30 0.04 -32.09 13.82
CA ASP A 30 1.48 -31.79 13.78
C ASP A 30 2.26 -32.87 13.06
N VAL A 31 2.00 -34.15 13.37
CA VAL A 31 2.66 -35.29 12.71
C VAL A 31 2.32 -35.31 11.21
N ALA A 32 1.04 -35.14 10.86
CA ALA A 32 0.61 -35.08 9.47
C ALA A 32 1.29 -33.93 8.71
N TRP A 33 1.40 -32.75 9.33
CA TRP A 33 2.07 -31.59 8.74
C TRP A 33 3.57 -31.82 8.51
N LYS A 34 4.26 -32.44 9.47
CA LYS A 34 5.68 -32.78 9.34
C LYS A 34 5.92 -33.82 8.24
N ALA A 35 5.05 -34.84 8.15
CA ALA A 35 5.10 -35.83 7.07
C ALA A 35 4.88 -35.17 5.70
N PHE A 36 3.86 -34.32 5.57
CA PHE A 36 3.58 -33.56 4.35
C PHE A 36 4.75 -32.67 3.94
N GLN A 37 5.33 -31.90 4.87
CA GLN A 37 6.52 -31.09 4.59
C GLN A 37 7.73 -31.94 4.16
N SER A 38 7.89 -33.14 4.73
CA SER A 38 8.96 -34.06 4.38
C SER A 38 8.84 -34.53 2.92
N VAL A 39 7.62 -34.80 2.46
CA VAL A 39 7.36 -35.14 1.04
C VAL A 39 7.59 -33.92 0.15
N ASN A 40 7.03 -32.75 0.52
CA ASN A 40 7.13 -31.52 -0.27
C ASN A 40 8.58 -31.04 -0.48
N LYS A 41 9.50 -31.34 0.45
CA LYS A 41 10.93 -31.03 0.31
C LYS A 41 11.71 -31.99 -0.59
N ARG A 42 11.20 -33.21 -0.83
CA ARG A 42 11.88 -34.22 -1.64
C ARG A 42 11.46 -34.18 -3.11
N LEU A 43 10.25 -33.72 -3.39
CA LEU A 43 9.77 -33.56 -4.76
C LEU A 43 10.44 -32.35 -5.41
N PRO A 44 10.84 -32.44 -6.69
CA PRO A 44 11.29 -31.27 -7.43
C PRO A 44 10.14 -30.27 -7.51
N GLU A 45 10.48 -29.01 -7.33
CA GLU A 45 9.51 -27.93 -7.41
C GLU A 45 8.99 -27.74 -8.83
N GLY A 46 7.68 -27.50 -8.97
CA GLY A 46 7.04 -27.25 -10.26
C GLY A 46 7.42 -25.90 -10.87
N GLU A 47 7.09 -25.72 -12.15
CA GLU A 47 7.23 -24.45 -12.86
C GLU A 47 6.30 -23.38 -12.25
N ALA A 48 6.78 -22.14 -12.23
CA ALA A 48 6.01 -20.99 -11.81
C ALA A 48 4.88 -20.66 -12.81
N ILE A 49 3.74 -20.20 -12.29
CA ILE A 49 2.58 -19.82 -13.09
C ILE A 49 2.95 -18.66 -14.04
N ARG A 50 2.68 -18.81 -15.33
CA ARG A 50 2.91 -17.81 -16.38
C ARG A 50 1.57 -17.28 -16.91
N PRO A 51 1.02 -16.20 -16.35
CA PRO A 51 -0.20 -15.60 -16.87
C PRO A 51 0.08 -14.80 -18.17
N ASN A 52 -0.87 -14.81 -19.11
CA ASN A 52 -0.73 -14.11 -20.42
C ASN A 52 -0.52 -12.59 -20.32
N TRP A 53 -0.90 -11.97 -19.19
CA TRP A 53 -0.82 -10.52 -19.00
C TRP A 53 0.53 -10.07 -18.41
N ALA A 54 1.38 -10.99 -17.94
CA ALA A 54 2.68 -10.66 -17.38
C ALA A 54 3.79 -11.01 -18.39
N PRO A 55 4.88 -10.23 -18.45
CA PRO A 55 5.99 -10.51 -19.36
C PRO A 55 6.81 -11.75 -18.97
N GLY A 56 6.65 -12.27 -17.74
CA GLY A 56 7.41 -13.42 -17.25
C GLY A 56 6.67 -14.24 -16.18
N PRO A 57 7.22 -15.40 -15.79
CA PRO A 57 6.66 -16.23 -14.72
C PRO A 57 6.61 -15.49 -13.38
N LEU A 58 5.58 -15.78 -12.59
CA LEU A 58 5.49 -15.26 -11.22
C LEU A 58 6.62 -15.82 -10.37
N LEU A 59 7.51 -14.94 -9.89
CA LEU A 59 8.61 -15.30 -9.02
C LEU A 59 8.13 -16.03 -7.76
N LYS A 60 8.88 -17.05 -7.35
CA LYS A 60 8.65 -17.75 -6.09
C LYS A 60 9.09 -16.89 -4.91
N SER A 61 8.61 -17.19 -3.70
CA SER A 61 8.87 -16.36 -2.51
C SER A 61 10.35 -16.15 -2.21
N TYR A 62 11.19 -17.15 -2.45
CA TYR A 62 12.63 -17.08 -2.22
C TYR A 62 13.41 -16.43 -3.37
N GLU A 63 12.81 -16.26 -4.55
CA GLU A 63 13.41 -15.55 -5.69
C GLU A 63 13.15 -14.03 -5.62
N ARG A 64 12.21 -13.60 -4.75
CA ARG A 64 11.91 -12.19 -4.53
C ARG A 64 13.07 -11.52 -3.78
N THR A 65 13.59 -10.43 -4.33
CA THR A 65 14.57 -9.59 -3.65
C THR A 65 13.87 -8.65 -2.66
N ALA A 66 14.43 -8.53 -1.46
CA ALA A 66 14.00 -7.52 -0.51
C ALA A 66 14.81 -6.23 -0.71
N PRO A 67 14.18 -5.04 -0.65
CA PRO A 67 14.94 -3.80 -0.64
C PRO A 67 15.82 -3.73 0.62
N PRO A 68 16.95 -3.00 0.57
CA PRO A 68 17.79 -2.82 1.75
C PRO A 68 16.98 -2.20 2.90
N LEU A 69 17.02 -2.87 4.05
CA LEU A 69 16.37 -2.44 5.28
C LEU A 69 17.36 -1.61 6.12
N GLY A 70 16.87 -0.56 6.78
CA GLY A 70 17.69 0.34 7.60
C GLY A 70 17.62 1.81 7.16
N PHE A 71 18.34 2.66 7.90
CA PHE A 71 18.46 4.10 7.66
C PHE A 71 19.94 4.51 7.77
N PRO A 72 20.43 5.45 6.94
CA PRO A 72 19.75 6.10 5.82
C PRO A 72 19.72 5.21 4.57
N ARG A 73 18.66 5.32 3.76
CA ARG A 73 18.58 4.64 2.45
C ARG A 73 17.91 5.49 1.39
N GLU A 74 18.23 5.25 0.13
CA GLU A 74 17.58 5.88 -1.02
C GLU A 74 16.58 4.90 -1.66
N THR A 75 15.44 5.44 -2.10
CA THR A 75 14.35 4.69 -2.71
C THR A 75 13.72 5.51 -3.83
N ASP A 76 13.15 4.80 -4.79
CA ASP A 76 12.39 5.42 -5.85
C ASP A 76 10.96 5.66 -5.38
N SER A 77 10.46 6.89 -5.55
CA SER A 77 9.11 7.26 -5.18
C SER A 77 8.41 7.93 -6.35
N LEU A 78 7.11 7.72 -6.48
CA LEU A 78 6.33 8.36 -7.53
C LEU A 78 5.80 9.73 -7.06
N CYS A 79 5.91 10.73 -7.94
CA CYS A 79 5.32 12.04 -7.71
C CYS A 79 3.81 12.04 -8.05
N PRO A 80 2.91 12.32 -7.11
CA PRO A 80 1.46 12.23 -7.34
C PRO A 80 0.92 13.29 -8.31
N ARG A 81 1.69 14.34 -8.62
CA ARG A 81 1.35 15.31 -9.67
C ARG A 81 1.85 14.86 -11.04
N CYS A 82 3.14 14.55 -11.16
CA CYS A 82 3.73 14.16 -12.44
C CYS A 82 3.07 12.88 -12.99
N VAL A 83 2.80 11.89 -12.16
CA VAL A 83 2.12 10.65 -12.61
C VAL A 83 0.71 10.92 -13.14
N LYS A 84 -0.01 11.91 -12.58
CA LYS A 84 -1.33 12.29 -13.10
C LYS A 84 -1.22 12.96 -14.46
N GLU A 85 -0.32 13.93 -14.59
CA GLU A 85 -0.07 14.67 -15.83
C GLU A 85 0.30 13.72 -16.97
N VAL A 86 1.25 12.81 -16.73
CA VAL A 86 1.67 11.84 -17.76
C VAL A 86 0.55 10.87 -18.09
N ARG A 87 -0.19 10.37 -17.09
CA ARG A 87 -1.32 9.46 -17.35
C ARG A 87 -2.39 10.13 -18.19
N THR A 88 -2.70 11.40 -17.93
CA THR A 88 -3.63 12.18 -18.75
C THR A 88 -3.10 12.34 -20.18
N ALA A 89 -1.82 12.71 -20.35
CA ALA A 89 -1.22 12.85 -21.68
C ALA A 89 -1.25 11.55 -22.51
N VAL A 90 -1.12 10.38 -21.88
CA VAL A 90 -1.26 9.07 -22.55
C VAL A 90 -2.70 8.77 -22.93
N ILE A 91 -3.67 9.10 -22.06
CA ILE A 91 -5.10 8.95 -22.36
C ILE A 91 -5.52 9.87 -23.53
N ASP A 92 -4.97 11.08 -23.58
CA ASP A 92 -5.24 12.08 -24.62
C ASP A 92 -4.49 11.80 -25.93
N GLY A 93 -3.61 10.79 -25.95
CA GLY A 93 -2.81 10.42 -27.14
C GLY A 93 -1.64 11.35 -27.45
N ILE A 94 -1.27 12.25 -26.53
CA ILE A 94 -0.13 13.18 -26.66
C ILE A 94 1.19 12.42 -26.49
N THR A 95 1.22 11.47 -25.56
CA THR A 95 2.41 10.65 -25.25
C THR A 95 2.12 9.17 -25.51
N SER A 96 3.09 8.43 -26.03
CA SER A 96 2.95 6.99 -26.27
C SER A 96 2.98 6.18 -24.96
N LEU A 97 2.31 5.02 -24.95
CA LEU A 97 2.33 4.11 -23.80
C LEU A 97 3.74 3.55 -23.51
N GLU A 98 4.56 3.41 -24.53
CA GLU A 98 5.94 2.89 -24.41
C GLU A 98 6.84 3.79 -23.56
N SER A 99 6.62 5.12 -23.58
CA SER A 99 7.36 6.06 -22.73
C SER A 99 7.10 5.79 -21.24
N LEU A 100 5.87 5.43 -20.85
CA LEU A 100 5.56 5.03 -19.46
C LEU A 100 6.30 3.76 -19.03
N MET A 101 6.46 2.81 -19.95
CA MET A 101 7.06 1.50 -19.66
C MET A 101 8.59 1.56 -19.58
N ASN A 102 9.24 2.41 -20.37
CA ASN A 102 10.69 2.42 -20.50
C ASN A 102 11.38 3.61 -19.81
N GLU A 103 10.72 4.78 -19.74
CA GLU A 103 11.34 6.02 -19.24
C GLU A 103 10.95 6.34 -17.78
N HIS A 104 9.92 5.66 -17.26
CA HIS A 104 9.39 5.85 -15.91
C HIS A 104 9.19 7.33 -15.50
N PRO A 105 8.47 8.12 -16.31
CA PRO A 105 8.29 9.54 -16.06
C PRO A 105 7.50 9.77 -14.77
N GLY A 106 8.04 10.60 -13.88
CA GLY A 106 7.45 10.89 -12.57
C GLY A 106 8.03 10.07 -11.41
N GLU A 107 8.99 9.18 -11.68
CA GLU A 107 9.87 8.63 -10.66
C GLU A 107 10.82 9.72 -10.13
N ILE A 108 10.89 9.84 -8.80
CA ILE A 108 11.77 10.77 -8.09
C ILE A 108 12.50 10.03 -6.97
N LYS A 109 13.78 10.36 -6.80
CA LYS A 109 14.59 9.83 -5.71
C LYS A 109 14.13 10.37 -4.36
N ALA A 110 13.98 9.47 -3.40
CA ALA A 110 13.56 9.74 -2.04
C ALA A 110 14.56 9.13 -1.05
N GLN A 111 15.10 9.95 -0.17
CA GLN A 111 15.96 9.52 0.93
C GLN A 111 15.13 9.30 2.18
N ILE A 112 15.31 8.16 2.82
CA ILE A 112 14.69 7.85 4.10
C ILE A 112 15.77 7.95 5.17
N VAL A 113 15.59 8.88 6.09
CA VAL A 113 16.56 9.26 7.12
C VAL A 113 15.90 9.25 8.50
N GLU A 114 16.69 9.05 9.54
CA GLU A 114 16.24 9.18 10.92
C GLU A 114 16.60 10.58 11.45
N GLU A 115 15.59 11.37 11.79
CA GLU A 115 15.73 12.74 12.31
C GLU A 115 14.87 12.89 13.57
N ASN A 116 15.47 13.29 14.69
CA ASN A 116 14.77 13.52 15.96
C ASN A 116 13.96 12.29 16.46
N GLY A 117 14.47 11.07 16.27
CA GLY A 117 13.78 9.83 16.62
C GLY A 117 12.57 9.51 15.73
N GLN A 118 12.43 10.17 14.59
CA GLN A 118 11.40 9.91 13.59
C GLN A 118 12.04 9.50 12.26
N VAL A 119 11.39 8.56 11.57
CA VAL A 119 11.78 8.16 10.22
C VAL A 119 11.11 9.10 9.22
N VAL A 120 11.91 9.91 8.52
CA VAL A 120 11.44 10.91 7.56
C VAL A 120 11.83 10.50 6.14
N MET A 121 10.86 10.53 5.21
CA MET A 121 11.11 10.34 3.79
C MET A 121 11.21 11.70 3.08
N ARG A 122 12.43 12.11 2.75
CA ARG A 122 12.73 13.34 2.01
C ARG A 122 12.73 13.05 0.51
N LYS A 123 11.82 13.67 -0.23
CA LYS A 123 11.71 13.54 -1.69
C LYS A 123 12.33 14.75 -2.38
N ILE A 124 13.24 14.52 -3.32
CA ILE A 124 13.86 15.59 -4.09
C ILE A 124 12.88 15.98 -5.21
N ARG A 125 12.44 17.23 -5.25
CA ARG A 125 11.53 17.70 -6.29
C ARG A 125 12.29 18.09 -7.55
N ILE A 126 12.14 17.28 -8.60
CA ILE A 126 12.75 17.46 -9.90
C ILE A 126 11.63 17.67 -10.92
N ARG A 127 11.13 18.91 -11.00
CA ARG A 127 10.18 19.46 -12.01
C ARG A 127 8.78 18.82 -12.16
N HIS A 128 7.82 19.68 -12.50
CA HIS A 128 6.47 19.34 -13.00
C HIS A 128 6.46 19.54 -14.52
N PHE A 129 5.68 18.73 -15.24
CA PHE A 129 5.74 18.60 -16.70
C PHE A 129 5.15 19.81 -17.46
N SER A 130 4.45 20.72 -16.78
CA SER A 130 4.03 21.98 -17.38
C SER A 130 5.18 22.99 -17.39
N SER A 131 5.59 23.42 -18.59
CA SER A 131 6.39 24.62 -18.78
C SER A 131 5.75 25.83 -18.10
N ALA A 132 6.19 26.18 -16.89
CA ALA A 132 6.28 27.54 -16.34
C ALA A 132 6.57 27.52 -14.83
N SER A 133 7.51 28.39 -14.46
CA SER A 133 7.71 28.95 -13.12
C SER A 133 8.38 28.06 -12.07
N SER A 134 9.70 28.21 -12.01
CA SER A 134 10.52 28.05 -10.83
C SER A 134 9.87 28.69 -9.60
N ARG A 135 9.17 27.91 -8.78
CA ARG A 135 8.98 28.23 -7.35
C ARG A 135 9.23 26.98 -6.54
N SER A 136 10.40 26.97 -5.93
CA SER A 136 10.81 26.14 -4.81
C SER A 136 9.75 26.18 -3.71
N PHE A 137 8.80 25.25 -3.75
CA PHE A 137 7.98 24.98 -2.58
C PHE A 137 8.84 24.17 -1.60
N LEU A 138 9.26 24.81 -0.51
CA LEU A 138 9.55 24.12 0.74
C LEU A 138 8.23 23.54 1.24
N ALA A 139 8.07 22.21 1.15
CA ALA A 139 6.94 21.53 1.78
C ALA A 139 7.26 21.36 3.28
N ALA A 140 7.11 22.45 4.04
CA ALA A 140 6.96 22.37 5.48
C ALA A 140 5.50 21.97 5.78
N THR A 141 5.23 20.67 5.83
CA THR A 141 3.97 20.18 6.41
C THR A 141 4.12 20.12 7.93
N SER A 142 4.01 21.29 8.57
CA SER A 142 3.79 21.40 10.02
C SER A 142 2.49 22.15 10.30
N ARG A 143 1.38 21.73 9.68
CA ARG A 143 0.04 22.05 10.20
C ARG A 143 -0.84 20.81 10.09
N PRO A 144 -1.40 20.31 11.20
CA PRO A 144 -2.44 19.30 11.12
C PRO A 144 -3.66 19.89 10.39
N PRO A 145 -4.41 19.09 9.62
CA PRO A 145 -5.65 19.55 9.01
C PRO A 145 -6.61 19.99 10.12
N LYS A 146 -7.04 21.26 10.11
CA LYS A 146 -8.20 21.70 10.89
C LYS A 146 -9.38 20.89 10.39
N ILE A 147 -9.83 19.94 11.20
CA ILE A 147 -11.14 19.30 11.09
C ILE A 147 -12.14 20.46 11.22
N ARG A 148 -12.66 20.95 10.10
CA ARG A 148 -13.84 21.81 10.11
C ARG A 148 -15.01 20.87 10.36
N THR A 149 -15.47 20.82 11.60
CA THR A 149 -16.75 20.23 11.95
C THR A 149 -17.83 20.91 11.11
N CYS A 150 -18.62 20.09 10.42
CA CYS A 150 -19.73 20.48 9.57
C CYS A 150 -20.91 20.86 10.47
N THR A 151 -20.84 22.00 11.14
CA THR A 151 -21.93 22.57 11.93
C THR A 151 -21.92 24.09 11.80
N SER A 152 -22.03 24.59 10.57
CA SER A 152 -22.42 25.99 10.32
C SER A 152 -22.73 26.16 8.83
N MET A 153 -23.73 25.44 8.33
CA MET A 153 -24.28 25.70 7.00
C MET A 153 -25.80 25.53 6.99
N GLU A 154 -26.46 25.87 8.11
CA GLU A 154 -27.92 25.84 8.21
C GLU A 154 -28.54 27.15 8.74
N LEU A 155 -27.77 28.24 8.85
CA LEU A 155 -28.30 29.51 9.38
C LEU A 155 -28.14 30.73 8.45
N GLN A 156 -27.73 30.54 7.19
CA GLN A 156 -27.61 31.66 6.23
C GLN A 156 -28.71 31.71 5.16
N ILE A 157 -29.58 30.70 5.09
CA ILE A 157 -30.69 30.70 4.11
C ILE A 157 -31.93 31.46 4.66
N LEU A 158 -32.07 31.62 5.97
CA LEU A 158 -33.24 32.28 6.58
C LEU A 158 -33.17 33.83 6.62
N SER A 159 -32.06 34.45 6.23
CA SER A 159 -31.93 35.93 6.23
C SER A 159 -32.37 36.60 4.93
N LEU A 160 -32.47 35.85 3.83
CA LEU A 160 -32.81 36.41 2.50
C LEU A 160 -34.31 36.34 2.15
N ALA A 161 -35.17 35.80 3.02
CA ALA A 161 -36.61 35.69 2.77
C ALA A 161 -37.48 36.75 3.48
N ALA A 162 -36.89 37.70 4.22
CA ALA A 162 -37.63 38.70 5.00
C ALA A 162 -37.47 40.16 4.48
N ALA A 163 -36.87 40.38 3.31
CA ALA A 163 -36.60 41.72 2.77
C ALA A 163 -37.21 41.97 1.37
N GLN A 164 -38.22 41.19 0.98
CA GLN A 164 -39.15 41.55 -0.09
C GLN A 164 -40.59 41.43 0.43
N CYS A 165 -40.93 42.38 1.31
CA CYS A 165 -42.20 43.11 1.27
C CYS A 165 -41.88 44.51 0.78
#